data_AF-A0A6N2KJL5-F1
#
_entry.id   AF-A0A6N2KJL5-F1
#
_cell.length_a   1.000
_cell.length_b   1.000
_cell.length_c   1.000
_cell.angle_alpha   90.00
_cell.angle_beta   90.00
_cell.angle_gamma   90.00
#
_symmetry.space_group_name_H-M   'P 1'
#
loop_
_entity.id
_entity.type
_entity.pdbx_description
1 polymer ?
#
loop_
_entity_poly.entity_id
_entity_poly.type
_entity_poly.pdbx_seq_one_letter_code
_entity_poly.pdbx_strand_id
1 'polypeptide(L)'
;MVGFPGGPKAFEICAKFCYGMIVTLNAYNVVAARCAAEYLEMTEDVDRGNLIFKIEVFLNSSIFRSWKDSIIVLQTTKSLLPWSEDLKIVGRCIDSIASKTSVDPASITWSYTYNRKLSVPDKIVEEGINFREKIESVPKDWWVEDICELDIDLYKRVMITVKSKGRMDGKVIGEALKTYAVRWLPDSFDDSVSDALTCRYKYLVETLVCLLPPDKGVGCSCSFLLKLLKFSVLVGVNDSPREDLVKRISLKLHEASVKDLLVPARPPQNTLYDVELIQCIVNRYMMHEKYNQDEKNKANGDFILGHEHVTLMNLGKLIDGYLAEIAHDTNLTISSFIDLSQSIPDSARPIQDGLYKAIDIYLKFDEGRKKEDMRSNGCQETDNGCINACCAE
;
A
#
# COMPACT_ATOMS: atom_id res chain seq x y z
N MET A 1 -39.37 11.28 16.32
CA MET A 1 -38.56 11.80 15.20
C MET A 1 -37.58 10.74 14.70
N VAL A 2 -38.07 9.56 14.29
CA VAL A 2 -37.23 8.57 13.60
C VAL A 2 -37.36 8.89 12.12
N GLY A 3 -36.30 9.43 11.49
CA GLY A 3 -36.29 9.78 10.05
C GLY A 3 -35.98 11.23 9.70
N PHE A 4 -35.81 12.15 10.66
CA PHE A 4 -35.39 13.53 10.37
C PHE A 4 -33.89 13.57 10.04
N PRO A 5 -33.46 14.18 8.91
CA PRO A 5 -32.05 14.20 8.53
C PRO A 5 -31.21 14.96 9.56
N GLY A 6 -30.11 14.36 10.02
CA GLY A 6 -29.28 14.93 11.08
C GLY A 6 -29.85 14.82 12.50
N GLY A 7 -31.02 14.20 12.66
CA GLY A 7 -31.63 13.91 13.94
C GLY A 7 -32.05 15.15 14.75
N PRO A 8 -32.37 14.97 16.05
CA PRO A 8 -32.94 16.03 16.88
C PRO A 8 -32.06 17.28 17.00
N LYS A 9 -30.72 17.12 17.02
CA LYS A 9 -29.79 18.24 17.10
C LYS A 9 -29.84 19.14 15.86
N ALA A 10 -30.02 18.57 14.68
CA ALA A 10 -30.19 19.34 13.44
C ALA A 10 -31.54 20.05 13.40
N PHE A 11 -32.61 19.39 13.87
CA PHE A 11 -33.91 20.02 14.02
C PHE A 11 -33.87 21.20 15.00
N GLU A 12 -33.20 21.04 16.14
CA GLU A 12 -33.02 22.11 17.13
C GLU A 12 -32.32 23.32 16.53
N ILE A 13 -31.32 23.12 15.66
CA ILE A 13 -30.65 24.18 14.91
C ILE A 13 -31.67 24.95 14.03
N CYS A 14 -32.46 24.24 13.24
CA CYS A 14 -33.48 24.84 12.39
C CYS A 14 -34.55 25.59 13.21
N ALA A 15 -35.03 24.99 14.30
CA ALA A 15 -36.03 25.60 15.18
C ALA A 15 -35.50 26.88 15.83
N LYS A 16 -34.28 26.85 16.39
CA LYS A 16 -33.63 28.04 16.98
C LYS A 16 -33.54 29.18 15.97
N PHE A 17 -33.18 28.87 14.72
CA PHE A 17 -33.16 29.85 13.64
C PHE A 17 -34.55 30.47 13.40
N CYS A 18 -35.60 29.66 13.29
CA CYS A 18 -36.97 30.15 13.09
C CYS A 18 -37.46 31.06 14.24
N TYR A 19 -37.01 30.81 15.48
CA TYR A 19 -37.31 31.66 16.63
C TYR A 19 -36.38 32.89 16.77
N GLY A 20 -35.54 33.17 15.76
CA GLY A 20 -34.62 34.31 15.77
C GLY A 20 -33.45 34.17 16.74
N MET A 21 -33.16 32.96 17.22
CA MET A 21 -32.02 32.70 18.09
C MET A 21 -30.73 32.52 17.27
N ILE A 22 -29.60 32.88 17.86
CA ILE A 22 -28.28 32.68 17.24
C ILE A 22 -27.97 31.19 17.16
N VAL A 23 -27.57 30.73 15.98
CA VAL A 23 -27.14 29.36 15.72
C VAL A 23 -25.65 29.35 15.38
N THR A 24 -24.89 28.47 16.02
CA THR A 24 -23.46 28.27 15.75
C THR A 24 -23.24 27.08 14.82
N LEU A 25 -22.71 27.35 13.63
CA LEU A 25 -22.33 26.32 12.66
C LEU A 25 -20.82 26.06 12.71
N ASN A 26 -20.44 24.80 12.55
CA ASN A 26 -19.06 24.34 12.47
C ASN A 26 -18.95 23.09 11.60
N ALA A 27 -17.73 22.59 11.38
CA ALA A 27 -17.46 21.44 10.52
C ALA A 27 -18.19 20.15 10.95
N TYR A 28 -18.53 20.00 12.23
CA TYR A 28 -19.18 18.79 12.76
C TYR A 28 -20.70 18.79 12.61
N ASN A 29 -21.35 19.97 12.53
CA ASN A 29 -22.80 20.07 12.52
C ASN A 29 -23.38 20.66 11.21
N VAL A 30 -22.56 21.30 10.37
CA VAL A 30 -23.04 22.04 9.19
C VAL A 30 -23.75 21.15 8.17
N VAL A 31 -23.28 19.91 7.95
CA VAL A 31 -23.90 18.99 6.99
C VAL A 31 -25.29 18.57 7.48
N ALA A 32 -25.41 18.23 8.76
CA ALA A 32 -26.67 17.85 9.38
C ALA A 32 -27.67 19.01 9.32
N ALA A 33 -27.23 20.23 9.66
CA ALA A 33 -28.04 21.44 9.56
C ALA A 33 -28.45 21.73 8.10
N ARG A 34 -27.56 21.53 7.12
CA ARG A 34 -27.85 21.72 5.70
C ARG A 34 -28.92 20.75 5.19
N CYS A 35 -28.85 19.49 5.58
CA CYS A 35 -29.83 18.46 5.20
C CYS A 35 -31.19 18.72 5.89
N ALA A 36 -31.18 19.09 7.17
CA ALA A 36 -32.38 19.47 7.91
C ALA A 36 -33.08 20.71 7.32
N ALA A 37 -32.30 21.74 6.98
CA ALA A 37 -32.83 22.94 6.36
C ALA A 37 -33.41 22.67 4.97
N GLU A 38 -32.81 21.76 4.19
CA GLU A 38 -33.38 21.29 2.92
C GLU A 38 -34.73 20.61 3.13
N TYR A 39 -34.79 19.66 4.07
CA TYR A 39 -36.01 18.91 4.36
C TYR A 39 -37.16 19.80 4.82
N LEU A 40 -36.85 20.91 5.51
CA LEU A 40 -37.81 21.90 5.98
C LEU A 40 -38.06 23.02 4.97
N GLU A 41 -37.49 22.95 3.76
CA GLU A 41 -37.64 23.95 2.70
C GLU A 41 -37.31 25.38 3.17
N MET A 42 -36.26 25.53 3.97
CA MET A 42 -35.82 26.82 4.52
C MET A 42 -35.05 27.66 3.48
N THR A 43 -35.75 28.00 2.39
CA THR A 43 -35.20 28.68 1.20
C THR A 43 -35.36 30.20 1.25
N GLU A 44 -34.67 30.89 0.34
CA GLU A 44 -34.81 32.34 0.14
C GLU A 44 -36.20 32.76 -0.37
N ASP A 45 -37.00 31.83 -0.87
CA ASP A 45 -38.35 32.11 -1.37
C ASP A 45 -39.33 32.41 -0.22
N VAL A 46 -39.03 31.88 0.97
CA VAL A 46 -39.84 32.07 2.19
C VAL A 46 -39.44 33.34 2.93
N ASP A 47 -38.13 33.56 3.12
CA ASP A 47 -37.58 34.74 3.78
C ASP A 47 -36.15 35.03 3.28
N ARG A 48 -35.75 36.29 3.26
CA ARG A 48 -34.44 36.69 2.74
C ARG A 48 -33.35 36.45 3.78
N GLY A 49 -32.27 35.78 3.40
CA GLY A 49 -31.23 35.34 4.32
C GLY A 49 -31.67 34.17 5.21
N ASN A 50 -32.49 33.26 4.67
CA ASN A 50 -32.91 32.03 5.31
C ASN A 50 -31.72 31.10 5.55
N LEU A 51 -31.96 30.03 6.31
CA LEU A 51 -30.93 29.16 6.85
C LEU A 51 -30.12 28.46 5.74
N ILE A 52 -30.75 27.99 4.65
CA ILE A 52 -30.02 27.35 3.54
C ILE A 52 -28.99 28.32 2.95
N PHE A 53 -29.39 29.56 2.63
CA PHE A 53 -28.48 30.55 2.07
C PHE A 53 -27.31 30.85 3.01
N LYS A 54 -27.58 31.07 4.30
CA LYS A 54 -26.54 31.32 5.31
C LYS A 54 -25.57 30.14 5.44
N ILE A 55 -26.07 28.90 5.43
CA ILE A 55 -25.24 27.70 5.45
C ILE A 55 -24.37 27.63 4.18
N GLU A 56 -24.94 27.89 2.99
CA GLU A 56 -24.18 27.88 1.75
C GLU A 56 -23.08 28.95 1.72
N VAL A 57 -23.34 30.14 2.24
CA VAL A 57 -22.31 31.17 2.42
C VAL A 57 -21.21 30.67 3.35
N PHE A 58 -21.55 30.06 4.49
CA PHE A 58 -20.57 29.52 5.44
C PHE A 58 -19.74 28.37 4.85
N LEU A 59 -20.36 27.45 4.12
CA LEU A 59 -19.68 26.34 3.43
C LEU A 59 -18.63 26.88 2.44
N ASN A 60 -19.02 27.85 1.59
CA ASN A 60 -18.16 28.37 0.53
C ASN A 60 -17.07 29.34 1.03
N SER A 61 -17.38 30.15 2.05
CA SER A 61 -16.44 31.16 2.58
C SER A 61 -15.48 30.60 3.63
N SER A 62 -15.88 29.56 4.37
CA SER A 62 -15.13 29.06 5.52
C SER A 62 -14.71 27.60 5.34
N ILE A 63 -15.68 26.67 5.30
CA ILE A 63 -15.41 25.22 5.31
C ILE A 63 -14.54 24.80 4.13
N PHE A 64 -14.95 25.13 2.90
CA PHE A 64 -14.22 24.74 1.69
C PHE A 64 -12.93 25.55 1.51
N ARG A 65 -12.66 26.57 2.33
CA ARG A 65 -11.39 27.30 2.33
C ARG A 65 -10.41 26.78 3.38
N SER A 66 -10.91 26.11 4.42
CA SER A 66 -10.10 25.44 5.45
C SER A 66 -9.70 24.04 5.02
N TRP A 67 -8.48 23.62 5.37
CA TRP A 67 -7.98 22.26 5.12
C TRP A 67 -8.70 21.25 6.04
N LYS A 68 -8.55 21.43 7.36
CA LYS A 68 -9.09 20.54 8.38
C LYS A 68 -10.62 20.48 8.35
N ASP A 69 -11.29 21.61 8.20
CA ASP A 69 -12.75 21.61 8.18
C ASP A 69 -13.33 20.90 6.95
N SER A 70 -12.65 20.96 5.80
CA SER A 70 -13.09 20.22 4.60
C SER A 70 -13.01 18.70 4.82
N ILE A 71 -12.00 18.23 5.56
CA ILE A 71 -11.83 16.80 5.91
C ILE A 71 -12.87 16.37 6.94
N ILE A 72 -13.05 17.14 8.01
CA ILE A 72 -14.04 16.86 9.06
C ILE A 72 -15.44 16.81 8.45
N VAL A 73 -15.81 17.81 7.64
CA VAL A 73 -17.11 17.84 6.95
C VAL A 73 -17.26 16.59 6.08
N LEU A 74 -16.25 16.23 5.29
CA LEU A 74 -16.29 15.03 4.47
C LEU A 74 -16.56 13.76 5.31
N GLN A 75 -15.92 13.60 6.46
CA GLN A 75 -16.16 12.46 7.37
C GLN A 75 -17.61 12.42 7.88
N THR A 76 -18.20 13.58 8.20
CA THR A 76 -19.59 13.63 8.72
C THR A 76 -20.66 13.24 7.68
N THR A 77 -20.36 13.39 6.39
CA THR A 77 -21.33 13.15 5.31
C THR A 77 -21.85 11.72 5.25
N LYS A 78 -21.02 10.72 5.61
CA LYS A 78 -21.37 9.30 5.54
C LYS A 78 -22.65 8.95 6.31
N SER A 79 -22.85 9.59 7.46
CA SER A 79 -24.02 9.37 8.32
C SER A 79 -25.32 10.00 7.77
N LEU A 80 -25.22 10.79 6.71
CA LEU A 80 -26.30 11.59 6.14
C LEU A 80 -26.60 11.23 4.68
N LEU A 81 -26.11 10.09 4.19
CA LEU A 81 -26.47 9.60 2.86
C LEU A 81 -27.98 9.23 2.81
N PRO A 82 -28.68 9.51 1.69
CA PRO A 82 -28.16 10.08 0.44
C PRO A 82 -28.09 11.61 0.40
N TRP A 83 -28.69 12.32 1.36
CA TRP A 83 -28.82 13.78 1.37
C TRP A 83 -27.51 14.53 1.10
N SER A 84 -26.42 14.13 1.75
CA SER A 84 -25.13 14.80 1.57
C SER A 84 -24.60 14.73 0.13
N GLU A 85 -24.98 13.70 -0.62
CA GLU A 85 -24.61 13.56 -2.04
C GLU A 85 -25.52 14.34 -2.97
N ASP A 86 -26.83 14.25 -2.75
CA ASP A 86 -27.81 14.99 -3.56
C ASP A 86 -27.57 16.51 -3.45
N LEU A 87 -27.17 16.96 -2.25
CA LEU A 87 -26.76 18.34 -1.96
C LEU A 87 -25.32 18.69 -2.40
N LYS A 88 -24.63 17.73 -3.05
CA LYS A 88 -23.28 17.86 -3.61
C LYS A 88 -22.23 18.31 -2.59
N ILE A 89 -22.43 18.02 -1.30
CA ILE A 89 -21.50 18.43 -0.24
C ILE A 89 -20.24 17.57 -0.32
N VAL A 90 -20.38 16.27 -0.55
CA VAL A 90 -19.26 15.33 -0.64
C VAL A 90 -18.32 15.71 -1.78
N GLY A 91 -18.87 15.92 -2.98
CA GLY A 91 -18.09 16.34 -4.16
C GLY A 91 -17.33 17.65 -3.93
N ARG A 92 -18.00 18.67 -3.37
CA ARG A 92 -17.36 19.96 -3.04
C ARG A 92 -16.23 19.83 -2.02
N CYS A 93 -16.38 18.97 -1.01
CA CYS A 93 -15.30 18.68 -0.05
C CYS A 93 -14.10 18.02 -0.73
N ILE A 94 -14.35 16.98 -1.54
CA ILE A 94 -13.30 16.27 -2.29
C ILE A 94 -12.55 17.23 -3.21
N ASP A 95 -13.26 18.10 -3.94
CA ASP A 95 -12.64 19.07 -4.84
C ASP A 95 -11.82 20.12 -4.09
N SER A 96 -12.31 20.59 -2.95
CA SER A 96 -11.60 21.47 -2.04
C SER A 96 -10.30 20.84 -1.53
N ILE A 97 -10.36 19.61 -1.01
CA ILE A 97 -9.21 18.85 -0.51
C ILE A 97 -8.19 18.66 -1.64
N ALA A 98 -8.61 18.10 -2.78
CA ALA A 98 -7.71 17.83 -3.90
C ALA A 98 -7.09 19.10 -4.52
N SER A 99 -7.77 20.26 -4.42
CA SER A 99 -7.18 21.54 -4.84
C SER A 99 -6.07 21.97 -3.90
N LYS A 100 -6.26 21.81 -2.59
CA LYS A 100 -5.27 22.20 -1.57
C LYS A 100 -4.04 21.32 -1.57
N THR A 101 -4.17 20.02 -1.84
CA THR A 101 -3.01 19.13 -1.94
C THR A 101 -2.03 19.55 -3.05
N SER A 102 -2.51 20.29 -4.05
CA SER A 102 -1.71 20.77 -5.19
C SER A 102 -1.07 22.14 -4.95
N VAL A 103 -1.23 22.74 -3.77
CA VAL A 103 -0.65 24.04 -3.43
C VAL A 103 0.83 23.87 -3.09
N ASP A 104 1.66 24.80 -3.57
CA ASP A 104 3.09 24.80 -3.29
C ASP A 104 3.33 24.78 -1.77
N PRO A 105 4.08 23.80 -1.22
CA PRO A 105 4.41 23.75 0.19
C PRO A 105 4.94 25.06 0.77
N ALA A 106 5.66 25.87 -0.02
CA ALA A 106 6.16 27.17 0.42
C ALA A 106 5.05 28.20 0.72
N SER A 107 3.86 28.01 0.17
CA SER A 107 2.70 28.91 0.33
C SER A 107 1.70 28.43 1.40
N ILE A 108 2.00 27.34 2.09
CA ILE A 108 1.10 26.75 3.08
C ILE A 108 1.16 27.56 4.36
N THR A 109 0.00 28.10 4.73
CA THR A 109 -0.18 28.94 5.93
C THR A 109 -1.19 28.35 6.91
N TRP A 110 -1.87 27.25 6.55
CA TRP A 110 -2.84 26.56 7.38
C TRP A 110 -2.21 25.40 8.16
N SER A 111 -2.89 24.94 9.21
CA SER A 111 -2.46 23.81 10.03
C SER A 111 -2.62 22.47 9.31
N TYR A 112 -1.68 21.57 9.55
CA TYR A 112 -1.65 20.20 9.04
C TYR A 112 -1.03 19.25 10.09
N THR A 113 -1.37 17.98 10.03
CA THR A 113 -0.74 16.96 10.90
C THR A 113 0.46 16.34 10.19
N TYR A 114 1.62 16.32 10.86
CA TYR A 114 2.82 15.64 10.36
C TYR A 114 3.65 15.10 11.53
N ASN A 115 3.51 13.80 11.80
CA ASN A 115 4.17 13.08 12.91
C ASN A 115 5.28 12.15 12.43
N ARG A 116 5.69 12.22 11.15
CA ARG A 116 6.61 11.24 10.53
C ARG A 116 8.07 11.29 11.01
N LYS A 117 8.34 11.75 12.24
CA LYS A 117 9.58 11.51 13.00
C LYS A 117 9.75 10.03 13.44
N LEU A 118 8.88 9.10 13.00
CA LEU A 118 8.89 7.67 13.38
C LEU A 118 9.58 6.72 12.38
N SER A 119 10.35 7.21 11.40
CA SER A 119 11.06 6.33 10.44
C SER A 119 12.56 6.58 10.34
N VAL A 120 13.23 6.74 11.49
CA VAL A 120 14.69 6.53 11.60
C VAL A 120 14.90 5.54 12.76
N PRO A 121 15.38 4.31 12.50
CA PRO A 121 15.84 3.43 13.57
C PRO A 121 17.07 4.05 14.25
N ASP A 122 16.98 4.25 15.56
CA ASP A 122 18.04 4.49 16.54
C ASP A 122 19.34 5.12 16.04
N LYS A 123 19.44 6.44 16.20
CA LYS A 123 20.68 7.03 16.71
C LYS A 123 20.41 7.54 18.10
N ILE A 124 20.81 6.76 19.10
CA ILE A 124 21.06 7.24 20.45
C ILE A 124 22.10 8.36 20.28
N VAL A 125 21.66 9.62 20.40
CA VAL A 125 22.57 10.75 20.54
C VAL A 125 22.39 11.24 21.96
N GLU A 126 23.50 11.15 22.69
CA GLU A 126 23.71 11.62 24.03
C GLU A 126 23.28 13.08 24.22
N GLU A 127 23.03 13.38 25.49
CA GLU A 127 22.56 14.61 26.07
C GLU A 127 23.16 15.90 25.49
N GLY A 128 22.26 16.89 25.31
CA GLY A 128 22.60 18.29 25.53
C GLY A 128 22.76 19.14 24.28
N ILE A 129 22.09 20.29 24.32
CA ILE A 129 22.32 21.53 23.54
C ILE A 129 21.30 21.76 22.39
N ASN A 130 20.25 22.51 22.74
CA ASN A 130 19.53 23.51 21.94
C ASN A 130 19.07 23.11 20.52
N PHE A 131 17.97 22.35 20.43
CA PHE A 131 17.14 22.34 19.23
C PHE A 131 16.23 23.59 19.21
N ARG A 132 16.80 24.75 18.85
CA ARG A 132 16.01 25.74 18.11
C ARG A 132 15.72 25.10 16.76
N GLU A 133 14.57 24.43 16.66
CA GLU A 133 14.07 23.81 15.44
C GLU A 133 14.17 24.83 14.31
N LYS A 134 15.14 24.57 13.42
CA LYS A 134 15.24 25.21 12.11
C LYS A 134 13.86 25.06 11.49
N ILE A 135 13.24 26.16 11.05
CA ILE A 135 11.95 26.10 10.34
C ILE A 135 12.18 25.21 9.11
N GLU A 136 11.87 23.93 9.24
CA GLU A 136 11.89 23.00 8.13
C GLU A 136 10.80 23.46 7.18
N SER A 137 11.19 23.74 5.93
CA SER A 137 10.24 23.99 4.85
C SER A 137 9.17 22.91 4.86
N VAL A 138 7.91 23.29 4.69
CA VAL A 138 6.78 22.37 4.71
C VAL A 138 7.05 21.17 3.77
N PRO A 139 6.93 19.92 4.26
CA PRO A 139 7.18 18.73 3.44
C PRO A 139 6.26 18.66 2.22
N LYS A 140 6.70 18.03 1.13
CA LYS A 140 5.87 17.87 -0.09
C LYS A 140 4.62 17.02 0.13
N ASP A 141 4.64 16.17 1.15
CA ASP A 141 3.62 15.21 1.52
C ASP A 141 2.92 15.56 2.85
N TRP A 142 2.97 16.84 3.24
CA TRP A 142 2.35 17.42 4.44
C TRP A 142 0.88 17.02 4.67
N TRP A 143 0.14 16.72 3.60
CA TRP A 143 -1.29 16.42 3.64
C TRP A 143 -1.60 14.95 3.91
N VAL A 144 -0.61 14.06 3.81
CA VAL A 144 -0.82 12.61 3.76
C VAL A 144 -1.48 12.06 5.02
N GLU A 145 -1.00 12.42 6.20
CA GLU A 145 -1.50 11.86 7.47
C GLU A 145 -2.96 12.22 7.71
N ASP A 146 -3.35 13.45 7.35
CA ASP A 146 -4.71 13.96 7.50
C ASP A 146 -5.70 13.21 6.61
N ILE A 147 -5.35 12.97 5.34
CA ILE A 147 -6.22 12.21 4.44
C ILE A 147 -6.30 10.73 4.87
N CYS A 148 -5.28 10.20 5.54
CA CYS A 148 -5.30 8.82 6.03
C CYS A 148 -6.32 8.55 7.15
N GLU A 149 -6.95 9.59 7.73
CA GLU A 149 -8.07 9.46 8.67
C GLU A 149 -9.41 9.14 7.99
N LEU A 150 -9.48 9.25 6.66
CA LEU A 150 -10.67 8.92 5.91
C LEU A 150 -10.86 7.40 5.83
N ASP A 151 -12.11 6.96 5.91
CA ASP A 151 -12.46 5.58 5.56
C ASP A 151 -12.18 5.31 4.08
N ILE A 152 -12.03 4.03 3.73
CA ILE A 152 -11.54 3.59 2.42
C ILE A 152 -12.35 4.14 1.24
N ASP A 153 -13.67 4.31 1.37
CA ASP A 153 -14.51 4.80 0.28
C ASP A 153 -14.29 6.29 0.03
N LEU A 154 -14.21 7.08 1.11
CA LEU A 154 -13.90 8.51 1.04
C LEU A 154 -12.45 8.73 0.59
N TYR A 155 -11.50 7.96 1.13
CA TYR A 155 -10.09 7.98 0.75
C TYR A 155 -9.93 7.72 -0.75
N LYS A 156 -10.57 6.65 -1.26
CA LYS A 156 -10.55 6.30 -2.68
C LYS A 156 -11.01 7.46 -3.56
N ARG A 157 -12.13 8.10 -3.21
CA ARG A 157 -12.67 9.21 -4.00
C ARG A 157 -11.77 10.44 -3.96
N VAL A 158 -11.22 10.78 -2.80
CA VAL A 158 -10.24 11.86 -2.67
C VAL A 158 -9.02 11.58 -3.54
N MET A 159 -8.45 10.37 -3.43
CA MET A 159 -7.24 10.00 -4.18
C MET A 159 -7.48 9.93 -5.70
N ILE A 160 -8.66 9.48 -6.16
CA ILE A 160 -9.03 9.54 -7.58
C ILE A 160 -9.03 10.98 -8.08
N THR A 161 -9.61 11.92 -7.33
CA THR A 161 -9.64 13.34 -7.71
C THR A 161 -8.26 13.99 -7.63
N VAL A 162 -7.44 13.63 -6.64
CA VAL A 162 -6.04 14.09 -6.55
C VAL A 162 -5.25 13.62 -7.77
N LYS A 163 -5.41 12.35 -8.17
CA LYS A 163 -4.77 11.79 -9.37
C LYS A 163 -5.26 12.46 -10.65
N SER A 164 -6.58 12.67 -10.80
CA SER A 164 -7.16 13.22 -12.02
C SER A 164 -6.72 14.67 -12.28
N LYS A 165 -6.41 15.43 -11.23
CA LYS A 165 -5.85 16.78 -11.38
C LYS A 165 -4.43 16.80 -11.95
N GLY A 166 -3.68 15.71 -11.88
CA GLY A 166 -2.37 15.54 -12.55
C GLY A 166 -1.25 16.46 -12.04
N ARG A 167 -1.43 17.13 -10.90
CA ARG A 167 -0.45 18.09 -10.34
C ARG A 167 0.52 17.47 -9.33
N MET A 168 0.32 16.20 -8.97
CA MET A 168 1.07 15.53 -7.91
C MET A 168 2.09 14.56 -8.48
N ASP A 169 3.30 14.58 -7.92
CA ASP A 169 4.33 13.58 -8.21
C ASP A 169 3.84 12.18 -7.80
N GLY A 170 4.07 11.19 -8.66
CA GLY A 170 3.79 9.79 -8.40
C GLY A 170 4.44 9.29 -7.10
N LYS A 171 5.61 9.82 -6.72
CA LYS A 171 6.28 9.50 -5.45
C LYS A 171 5.48 9.93 -4.23
N VAL A 172 4.88 11.12 -4.26
CA VAL A 172 4.04 11.62 -3.16
C VAL A 172 2.74 10.81 -3.08
N ILE A 173 2.15 10.45 -4.22
CA ILE A 173 0.99 9.56 -4.26
C ILE A 173 1.34 8.19 -3.68
N GLY A 174 2.47 7.59 -4.07
CA GLY A 174 2.90 6.29 -3.56
C GLY A 174 3.17 6.32 -2.05
N GLU A 175 3.77 7.39 -1.53
CA GLU A 175 3.96 7.57 -0.10
C GLU A 175 2.63 7.75 0.65
N ALA A 176 1.65 8.44 0.05
CA ALA A 176 0.31 8.54 0.60
C ALA A 176 -0.38 7.17 0.72
N LEU A 177 -0.26 6.34 -0.32
CA LEU A 177 -0.81 4.98 -0.34
C LEU A 177 -0.10 4.06 0.65
N LYS A 178 1.22 4.18 0.76
CA LYS A 178 2.02 3.42 1.73
C LYS A 178 1.64 3.80 3.17
N THR A 179 1.50 5.09 3.45
CA THR A 179 1.10 5.57 4.78
C THR A 179 -0.31 5.08 5.12
N TYR A 180 -1.24 5.10 4.15
CA TYR A 180 -2.57 4.54 4.33
C TYR A 180 -2.53 3.04 4.59
N ALA A 181 -1.75 2.29 3.82
CA ALA A 181 -1.58 0.85 3.98
C ALA A 181 -1.06 0.50 5.38
N VAL A 182 -0.01 1.16 5.86
CA VAL A 182 0.57 0.94 7.20
C VAL A 182 -0.45 1.22 8.31
N ARG A 183 -1.34 2.21 8.11
CA ARG A 183 -2.34 2.56 9.11
C ARG A 183 -3.49 1.55 9.19
N TRP A 184 -3.89 0.97 8.07
CA TRP A 184 -5.15 0.23 7.95
C TRP A 184 -4.99 -1.26 7.65
N LEU A 185 -3.80 -1.71 7.23
CA LEU A 185 -3.44 -3.12 7.14
C LEU A 185 -2.68 -3.54 8.41
N PRO A 186 -2.91 -4.76 8.91
CA PRO A 186 -2.14 -5.27 10.03
C PRO A 186 -0.68 -5.56 9.60
N ASP A 187 0.27 -5.57 10.54
CA ASP A 187 1.67 -5.90 10.24
C ASP A 187 1.88 -7.37 9.88
N SER A 188 1.00 -8.24 10.39
CA SER A 188 0.95 -9.67 10.08
C SER A 188 -0.50 -10.10 9.87
N PHE A 189 -0.72 -11.07 8.99
CA PHE A 189 -2.04 -11.64 8.75
C PHE A 189 -2.17 -12.92 9.57
N ASP A 190 -3.23 -13.01 10.37
CA ASP A 190 -3.59 -14.23 11.09
C ASP A 190 -4.76 -14.89 10.34
N ASP A 191 -4.63 -16.18 10.04
CA ASP A 191 -5.67 -16.96 9.37
C ASP A 191 -6.94 -17.13 10.24
N SER A 192 -6.86 -16.80 11.54
CA SER A 192 -8.01 -16.80 12.46
C SER A 192 -8.97 -15.62 12.27
N VAL A 193 -8.65 -14.68 11.38
CA VAL A 193 -9.44 -13.47 11.13
C VAL A 193 -10.81 -13.80 10.53
N SER A 194 -11.87 -13.15 11.05
CA SER A 194 -13.24 -13.28 10.53
C SER A 194 -13.33 -12.96 9.04
N ASP A 195 -14.11 -13.75 8.29
CA ASP A 195 -14.40 -13.55 6.86
C ASP A 195 -14.80 -12.11 6.51
N ALA A 196 -15.58 -11.45 7.38
CA ALA A 196 -15.99 -10.06 7.16
C ALA A 196 -14.80 -9.09 7.17
N LEU A 197 -13.80 -9.33 8.02
CA LEU A 197 -12.59 -8.52 8.10
C LEU A 197 -11.64 -8.85 6.94
N THR A 198 -11.52 -10.11 6.56
CA THR A 198 -10.79 -10.53 5.34
C THR A 198 -11.36 -9.87 4.09
N CYS A 199 -12.69 -9.80 3.94
CA CYS A 199 -13.34 -9.06 2.86
C CYS A 199 -13.03 -7.56 2.89
N ARG A 200 -12.95 -6.94 4.07
CA ARG A 200 -12.54 -5.53 4.20
C ARG A 200 -11.10 -5.31 3.76
N TYR A 201 -10.17 -6.18 4.18
CA TYR A 201 -8.77 -6.10 3.75
C TYR A 201 -8.61 -6.37 2.25
N LYS A 202 -9.37 -7.32 1.69
CA LYS A 202 -9.44 -7.55 0.24
C LYS A 202 -9.84 -6.29 -0.51
N TYR A 203 -10.95 -5.66 -0.12
CA TYR A 203 -11.39 -4.41 -0.75
C TYR A 203 -10.38 -3.27 -0.60
N LEU A 204 -9.72 -3.19 0.56
CA LEU A 204 -8.69 -2.20 0.82
C LEU A 204 -7.48 -2.39 -0.10
N VAL A 205 -6.94 -3.61 -0.20
CA VAL A 205 -5.79 -3.92 -1.08
C VAL A 205 -6.16 -3.67 -2.54
N GLU A 206 -7.33 -4.12 -3.00
CA GLU A 206 -7.81 -3.87 -4.36
C GLU A 206 -7.88 -2.36 -4.65
N THR A 207 -8.41 -1.59 -3.70
CA THR A 207 -8.50 -0.13 -3.82
C THR A 207 -7.11 0.51 -3.88
N LEU A 208 -6.16 0.11 -3.02
CA LEU A 208 -4.80 0.62 -3.05
C LEU A 208 -4.10 0.34 -4.39
N VAL A 209 -4.27 -0.87 -4.93
CA VAL A 209 -3.73 -1.26 -6.24
C VAL A 209 -4.31 -0.38 -7.35
N CYS A 210 -5.63 -0.17 -7.37
CA CYS A 210 -6.27 0.74 -8.33
C CYS A 210 -5.79 2.19 -8.22
N LEU A 211 -5.35 2.61 -7.03
CA LEU A 211 -4.87 3.95 -6.77
C LEU A 211 -3.38 4.13 -7.07
N LEU A 212 -2.61 3.07 -7.34
CA LEU A 212 -1.19 3.18 -7.70
C LEU A 212 -0.97 4.15 -8.87
N PRO A 213 0.13 4.95 -8.87
CA PRO A 213 0.46 5.85 -9.96
C PRO A 213 0.60 5.10 -11.30
N PRO A 214 0.26 5.71 -12.45
CA PRO A 214 0.35 5.06 -13.76
C PRO A 214 1.79 4.92 -14.29
N ASP A 215 2.77 5.49 -13.59
CA ASP A 215 4.19 5.65 -13.98
C ASP A 215 5.01 4.35 -13.99
N LYS A 216 4.39 3.20 -14.27
CA LYS A 216 5.03 1.89 -14.30
C LYS A 216 5.79 1.53 -13.00
N GLY A 217 5.41 2.12 -11.87
CA GLY A 217 5.95 1.75 -10.55
C GLY A 217 7.07 2.66 -10.04
N VAL A 218 7.41 3.76 -10.74
CA VAL A 218 8.40 4.75 -10.29
C VAL A 218 7.98 5.46 -9.01
N GLY A 219 6.67 5.67 -8.81
CA GLY A 219 6.15 6.40 -7.65
C GLY A 219 6.12 5.60 -6.35
N CYS A 220 6.43 4.30 -6.36
CA CYS A 220 6.38 3.44 -5.17
C CYS A 220 7.73 2.76 -4.96
N SER A 221 8.06 2.30 -3.75
CA SER A 221 9.22 1.41 -3.55
C SER A 221 8.90 -0.03 -3.97
N CYS A 222 9.90 -0.82 -4.36
CA CYS A 222 9.71 -2.25 -4.65
C CYS A 222 9.22 -3.03 -3.42
N SER A 223 9.80 -2.73 -2.25
CA SER A 223 9.38 -3.31 -0.97
C SER A 223 7.90 -3.06 -0.64
N PHE A 224 7.37 -1.87 -0.92
CA PHE A 224 5.95 -1.58 -0.70
C PHE A 224 5.06 -2.39 -1.63
N LEU A 225 5.40 -2.49 -2.91
CA LEU A 225 4.63 -3.30 -3.87
C LEU A 225 4.67 -4.79 -3.52
N LEU A 226 5.83 -5.32 -3.11
CA LEU A 226 5.96 -6.69 -2.65
C LEU A 226 5.15 -6.95 -1.37
N LYS A 227 5.14 -6.02 -0.42
CA LYS A 227 4.25 -6.09 0.74
C LYS A 227 2.77 -6.14 0.33
N LEU A 228 2.33 -5.27 -0.57
CA LEU A 228 0.96 -5.33 -1.12
C LEU A 228 0.69 -6.66 -1.83
N LEU A 229 1.64 -7.19 -2.59
CA LEU A 229 1.50 -8.49 -3.25
C LEU A 229 1.32 -9.61 -2.21
N LYS A 230 2.15 -9.67 -1.17
CA LYS A 230 2.01 -10.63 -0.06
C LYS A 230 0.63 -10.57 0.56
N PHE A 231 0.18 -9.38 0.94
CA PHE A 231 -1.16 -9.19 1.49
C PHE A 231 -2.24 -9.59 0.50
N SER A 232 -2.10 -9.26 -0.78
CA SER A 232 -3.07 -9.62 -1.82
C SER A 232 -3.20 -11.13 -1.99
N VAL A 233 -2.09 -11.87 -1.86
CA VAL A 233 -2.08 -13.33 -1.77
C VAL A 233 -2.86 -13.70 -0.53
N LEU A 234 -2.43 -13.28 0.68
CA LEU A 234 -3.00 -13.66 1.98
C LEU A 234 -4.49 -13.36 2.19
N VAL A 235 -5.08 -12.38 1.49
CA VAL A 235 -6.52 -12.08 1.56
C VAL A 235 -7.31 -12.57 0.35
N GLY A 236 -6.68 -13.26 -0.60
CA GLY A 236 -7.35 -13.81 -1.78
C GLY A 236 -7.90 -12.74 -2.73
N VAL A 237 -7.12 -11.71 -3.03
CA VAL A 237 -7.43 -10.72 -4.07
C VAL A 237 -7.48 -11.40 -5.44
N ASN A 238 -8.36 -10.89 -6.32
CA ASN A 238 -8.54 -11.41 -7.67
C ASN A 238 -7.24 -11.30 -8.50
N ASP A 239 -7.14 -12.09 -9.57
CA ASP A 239 -5.91 -12.17 -10.36
C ASP A 239 -5.54 -10.86 -11.07
N SER A 240 -6.52 -10.04 -11.47
CA SER A 240 -6.24 -8.80 -12.21
C SER A 240 -5.42 -7.77 -11.40
N PRO A 241 -5.78 -7.39 -10.16
CA PRO A 241 -4.92 -6.55 -9.32
C PRO A 241 -3.56 -7.18 -9.00
N ARG A 242 -3.51 -8.50 -8.78
CA ARG A 242 -2.26 -9.23 -8.52
C ARG A 242 -1.31 -9.16 -9.72
N GLU A 243 -1.84 -9.34 -10.92
CA GLU A 243 -1.12 -9.26 -12.18
C GLU A 243 -0.57 -7.86 -12.43
N ASP A 244 -1.30 -6.80 -12.07
CA ASP A 244 -0.79 -5.42 -12.12
C ASP A 244 0.38 -5.20 -11.15
N LEU A 245 0.28 -5.73 -9.92
CA LEU A 245 1.38 -5.70 -8.96
C LEU A 245 2.61 -6.44 -9.49
N VAL A 246 2.45 -7.67 -9.97
CA VAL A 246 3.53 -8.48 -10.56
C VAL A 246 4.23 -7.72 -11.68
N LYS A 247 3.47 -7.12 -12.61
CA LYS A 247 4.04 -6.28 -13.69
C LYS A 247 4.89 -5.14 -13.15
N ARG A 248 4.41 -4.40 -12.16
CA ARG A 248 5.13 -3.25 -11.58
C ARG A 248 6.36 -3.65 -10.77
N ILE A 249 6.28 -4.76 -10.04
CA ILE A 249 7.42 -5.31 -9.28
C ILE A 249 8.51 -5.77 -10.25
N SER A 250 8.12 -6.44 -11.34
CA SER A 250 9.02 -6.95 -12.38
C SER A 250 9.83 -5.86 -13.08
N LEU A 251 9.49 -4.57 -12.94
CA LEU A 251 10.26 -3.47 -13.55
C LEU A 251 11.40 -2.95 -12.67
N LYS A 252 11.44 -3.33 -11.39
CA LYS A 252 12.39 -2.82 -10.39
C LYS A 252 12.73 -3.84 -9.31
N LEU A 253 12.65 -5.12 -9.65
CA LEU A 253 12.90 -6.22 -8.71
C LEU A 253 14.29 -6.11 -8.07
N HIS A 254 15.29 -5.57 -8.80
CA HIS A 254 16.64 -5.33 -8.30
C HIS A 254 16.73 -4.39 -7.07
N GLU A 255 15.67 -3.64 -6.75
CA GLU A 255 15.61 -2.77 -5.57
C GLU A 255 15.09 -3.50 -4.31
N ALA A 256 14.66 -4.75 -4.42
CA ALA A 256 14.09 -5.51 -3.31
C ALA A 256 15.16 -6.09 -2.38
N SER A 257 14.75 -6.43 -1.16
CA SER A 257 15.53 -7.26 -0.24
C SER A 257 15.03 -8.71 -0.26
N VAL A 258 15.86 -9.66 0.18
CA VAL A 258 15.47 -11.08 0.27
C VAL A 258 14.22 -11.27 1.13
N LYS A 259 14.09 -10.51 2.22
CA LYS A 259 12.90 -10.52 3.10
C LYS A 259 11.63 -10.12 2.35
N ASP A 260 11.73 -9.23 1.36
CA ASP A 260 10.59 -8.81 0.55
C ASP A 260 10.10 -9.92 -0.40
N LEU A 261 10.96 -10.89 -0.76
CA LEU A 261 10.62 -12.01 -1.64
C LEU A 261 9.94 -13.18 -0.91
N LEU A 262 9.97 -13.20 0.42
CA LEU A 262 9.33 -14.25 1.23
C LEU A 262 7.80 -14.13 1.21
N VAL A 263 7.17 -14.53 0.10
CA VAL A 263 5.72 -14.58 -0.08
C VAL A 263 5.22 -15.95 0.40
N PRO A 264 4.32 -16.02 1.40
CA PRO A 264 3.81 -17.29 1.88
C PRO A 264 3.12 -18.09 0.77
N ALA A 265 3.42 -19.39 0.69
CA ALA A 265 2.69 -20.30 -0.17
C ALA A 265 1.25 -20.47 0.32
N ARG A 266 0.34 -20.86 -0.59
CA ARG A 266 -1.03 -21.19 -0.22
C ARG A 266 -1.37 -22.61 -0.65
N PRO A 267 -2.24 -23.31 0.11
CA PRO A 267 -2.78 -24.59 -0.31
C PRO A 267 -3.30 -24.52 -1.75
N PRO A 268 -2.95 -25.49 -2.61
CA PRO A 268 -2.40 -26.81 -2.28
C PRO A 268 -0.86 -26.91 -2.23
N GLN A 269 -0.11 -25.80 -2.33
CA GLN A 269 1.34 -25.83 -2.20
C GLN A 269 1.74 -26.19 -0.77
N ASN A 270 2.70 -27.11 -0.61
CA ASN A 270 3.24 -27.53 0.69
C ASN A 270 4.53 -26.80 1.08
N THR A 271 5.11 -26.01 0.19
CA THR A 271 6.29 -25.19 0.48
C THR A 271 5.95 -24.10 1.49
N LEU A 272 6.95 -23.55 2.17
CA LEU A 272 6.80 -22.40 3.06
C LEU A 272 6.52 -21.11 2.26
N TYR A 273 7.11 -21.01 1.07
CA TYR A 273 7.04 -19.83 0.20
C TYR A 273 6.58 -20.18 -1.21
N ASP A 274 5.92 -19.22 -1.87
CA ASP A 274 5.45 -19.32 -3.26
C ASP A 274 6.62 -19.06 -4.22
N VAL A 275 7.42 -20.11 -4.45
CA VAL A 275 8.61 -20.06 -5.32
C VAL A 275 8.23 -19.82 -6.77
N GLU A 276 7.11 -20.38 -7.23
CA GLU A 276 6.60 -20.22 -8.60
C GLU A 276 6.25 -18.76 -8.91
N LEU A 277 5.62 -18.05 -7.96
CA LEU A 277 5.32 -16.63 -8.10
C LEU A 277 6.60 -15.80 -8.24
N ILE A 278 7.62 -16.05 -7.39
CA ILE A 278 8.89 -15.32 -7.48
C ILE A 278 9.60 -15.61 -8.79
N GLN A 279 9.63 -16.87 -9.23
CA GLN A 279 10.17 -17.25 -10.53
C GLN A 279 9.45 -16.53 -11.69
N CYS A 280 8.13 -16.41 -11.63
CA CYS A 280 7.33 -15.66 -12.60
C CYS A 280 7.73 -14.17 -12.65
N ILE A 281 7.93 -13.53 -11.50
CA ILE A 281 8.39 -12.12 -11.42
C ILE A 281 9.81 -11.98 -12.01
N VAL A 282 10.73 -12.90 -11.68
CA VAL A 282 12.11 -12.89 -12.21
C VAL A 282 12.10 -13.05 -13.73
N ASN A 283 11.35 -14.01 -14.27
CA ASN A 283 11.25 -14.23 -15.71
C ASN A 283 10.71 -12.98 -16.43
N ARG A 284 9.69 -12.32 -15.87
CA ARG A 284 9.16 -11.06 -16.42
C ARG A 284 10.18 -9.93 -16.36
N TYR A 285 10.93 -9.80 -15.27
CA TYR A 285 12.03 -8.84 -15.16
C TYR A 285 13.04 -9.07 -16.30
N MET A 286 13.45 -10.31 -16.53
CA MET A 286 14.40 -10.65 -17.58
C MET A 286 13.87 -10.38 -18.99
N MET A 287 12.56 -10.59 -19.24
CA MET A 287 11.94 -10.22 -20.51
C MET A 287 11.97 -8.69 -20.74
N HIS A 288 11.74 -7.91 -19.69
CA HIS A 288 11.79 -6.44 -19.77
C HIS A 288 13.20 -5.91 -20.03
N GLU A 289 14.22 -6.47 -19.39
CA GLU A 289 15.62 -6.10 -19.64
C GLU A 289 16.02 -6.37 -21.09
N LYS A 290 15.70 -7.56 -21.62
CA LYS A 290 15.98 -7.91 -23.03
C LYS A 290 15.32 -6.95 -24.01
N TYR A 291 14.04 -6.63 -23.79
CA TYR A 291 13.31 -5.70 -24.64
C TYR A 291 13.94 -4.29 -24.63
N ASN A 292 14.34 -3.79 -23.46
CA ASN A 292 15.00 -2.49 -23.33
C ASN A 292 16.37 -2.46 -24.03
N GLN A 293 17.14 -3.55 -23.96
CA GLN A 293 18.42 -3.67 -24.66
C GLN A 293 18.23 -3.66 -26.19
N ASP A 294 17.24 -4.38 -26.71
CA ASP A 294 16.94 -4.43 -28.15
C ASP A 294 16.47 -3.07 -28.71
N GLU A 295 15.70 -2.30 -27.93
CA GLU A 295 15.30 -0.93 -28.27
C GLU A 295 16.51 0.02 -28.31
N LYS A 296 17.40 -0.05 -27.31
CA LYS A 296 18.58 0.81 -27.21
C LYS A 296 19.65 0.49 -28.25
N ASN A 297 19.84 -0.78 -28.59
CA ASN A 297 20.78 -1.21 -29.63
C ASN A 297 20.42 -0.67 -31.03
N LYS A 298 19.16 -0.27 -31.26
CA LYS A 298 18.70 0.38 -32.50
C LYS A 298 18.92 1.90 -32.52
N ALA A 299 19.10 2.53 -31.34
CA ALA A 299 19.28 3.97 -31.18
C ALA A 299 20.73 4.26 -30.77
N ASN A 300 21.65 4.27 -31.75
CA ASN A 300 23.09 4.60 -31.65
C ASN A 300 23.65 4.72 -30.22
N GLY A 301 24.29 3.63 -29.78
CA GLY A 301 24.77 3.42 -28.43
C GLY A 301 25.75 4.46 -27.92
N ASP A 302 25.43 5.03 -26.77
CA ASP A 302 26.36 5.71 -25.89
C ASP A 302 26.22 5.16 -24.46
N PHE A 303 27.35 4.69 -23.92
CA PHE A 303 27.77 4.46 -22.53
C PHE A 303 26.81 4.07 -21.36
N ILE A 304 25.59 3.54 -21.56
CA ILE A 304 24.69 3.13 -20.44
C ILE A 304 24.95 1.71 -19.88
N LEU A 305 25.91 0.95 -20.41
CA LEU A 305 26.16 -0.45 -20.02
C LEU A 305 26.48 -0.65 -18.52
N GLY A 306 27.07 0.35 -17.86
CA GLY A 306 27.47 0.22 -16.45
C GLY A 306 26.31 0.12 -15.46
N HIS A 307 25.25 0.92 -15.63
CA HIS A 307 24.13 0.92 -14.68
C HIS A 307 23.27 -0.34 -14.80
N GLU A 308 23.04 -0.81 -16.03
CA GLU A 308 22.29 -2.04 -16.31
C GLU A 308 23.02 -3.28 -15.78
N HIS A 309 24.35 -3.31 -15.93
CA HIS A 309 25.15 -4.39 -15.37
C HIS A 309 25.08 -4.41 -13.84
N VAL A 310 25.05 -3.24 -13.19
CA VAL A 310 24.89 -3.14 -11.72
C VAL A 310 23.50 -3.59 -11.27
N THR A 311 22.42 -3.19 -11.96
CA THR A 311 21.06 -3.65 -11.60
C THR A 311 20.90 -5.16 -11.79
N LEU A 312 21.45 -5.70 -12.88
CA LEU A 312 21.45 -7.14 -13.14
C LEU A 312 22.27 -7.91 -12.09
N MET A 313 23.43 -7.40 -11.67
CA MET A 313 24.21 -7.99 -10.57
C MET A 313 23.48 -7.95 -9.22
N ASN A 314 22.76 -6.86 -8.95
CA ASN A 314 21.94 -6.75 -7.73
C ASN A 314 20.82 -7.78 -7.75
N LEU A 315 20.18 -8.01 -8.91
CA LEU A 315 19.19 -9.07 -9.08
C LEU A 315 19.82 -10.46 -8.84
N GLY A 316 21.00 -10.73 -9.39
CA GLY A 316 21.71 -12.00 -9.18
C GLY A 316 21.94 -12.27 -7.68
N LYS A 317 22.49 -11.28 -6.96
CA LYS A 317 22.69 -11.36 -5.50
C LYS A 317 21.38 -11.57 -4.73
N LEU A 318 20.31 -10.89 -5.15
CA LEU A 318 19.00 -11.01 -4.53
C LEU A 318 18.43 -12.42 -4.65
N ILE A 319 18.50 -13.01 -5.85
CA ILE A 319 17.98 -14.36 -6.08
C ILE A 319 18.88 -15.43 -5.47
N ASP A 320 20.20 -15.26 -5.48
CA ASP A 320 21.10 -16.18 -4.77
C ASP A 320 20.84 -16.16 -3.26
N GLY A 321 20.57 -14.97 -2.69
CA GLY A 321 20.15 -14.82 -1.30
C GLY A 321 18.79 -15.47 -1.02
N TYR A 322 17.83 -15.32 -1.92
CA TYR A 322 16.52 -15.97 -1.80
C TYR A 322 16.61 -17.49 -1.94
N LEU A 323 17.43 -18.01 -2.87
CA LEU A 323 17.73 -19.44 -3.02
C LEU A 323 18.30 -20.02 -1.72
N ALA A 324 19.20 -19.29 -1.06
CA ALA A 324 19.75 -19.72 0.23
C ALA A 324 18.68 -19.79 1.33
N GLU A 325 17.71 -18.87 1.36
CA GLU A 325 16.61 -18.90 2.33
C GLU A 325 15.65 -20.07 2.07
N ILE A 326 15.22 -20.27 0.82
CA ILE A 326 14.28 -21.36 0.50
C ILE A 326 14.93 -22.74 0.52
N ALA A 327 16.26 -22.83 0.47
CA ALA A 327 17.00 -24.09 0.56
C ALA A 327 16.77 -24.84 1.89
N HIS A 328 16.29 -24.13 2.92
CA HIS A 328 15.91 -24.71 4.21
C HIS A 328 14.54 -25.41 4.20
N ASP A 329 13.73 -25.23 3.14
CA ASP A 329 12.40 -25.83 3.02
C ASP A 329 12.49 -27.28 2.54
N THR A 330 12.02 -28.22 3.37
CA THR A 330 12.02 -29.66 3.07
C THR A 330 11.09 -30.05 1.93
N ASN A 331 10.08 -29.22 1.63
CA ASN A 331 9.11 -29.46 0.56
C ASN A 331 9.56 -28.85 -0.78
N LEU A 332 10.70 -28.14 -0.82
CA LEU A 332 11.24 -27.56 -2.04
C LEU A 332 11.80 -28.63 -2.98
N THR A 333 11.24 -28.73 -4.18
CA THR A 333 11.73 -29.67 -5.19
C THR A 333 13.04 -29.22 -5.83
N ILE A 334 13.86 -30.19 -6.23
CA ILE A 334 15.13 -29.95 -6.94
C ILE A 334 14.86 -29.18 -8.25
N SER A 335 13.80 -29.53 -8.97
CA SER A 335 13.43 -28.85 -10.22
C SER A 335 13.13 -27.37 -9.98
N SER A 336 12.32 -27.03 -8.99
CA SER A 336 12.00 -25.61 -8.68
C SER A 336 13.25 -24.82 -8.29
N PHE A 337 14.17 -25.43 -7.52
CA PHE A 337 15.45 -24.80 -7.17
C PHE A 337 16.31 -24.54 -8.41
N ILE A 338 16.46 -25.54 -9.28
CA ILE A 338 17.23 -25.42 -10.52
C ILE A 338 16.59 -24.39 -11.45
N ASP A 339 15.29 -24.47 -11.70
CA ASP A 339 14.60 -23.60 -12.64
C ASP A 339 14.68 -22.12 -12.21
N LEU A 340 14.55 -21.84 -10.92
CA LEU A 340 14.75 -20.48 -10.40
C LEU A 340 16.21 -20.03 -10.54
N SER A 341 17.18 -20.90 -10.23
CA SER A 341 18.59 -20.56 -10.39
C SER A 341 18.97 -20.22 -11.84
N GLN A 342 18.37 -20.93 -12.81
CA GLN A 342 18.59 -20.76 -14.25
C GLN A 342 17.76 -19.62 -14.86
N SER A 343 16.82 -19.04 -14.12
CA SER A 343 16.00 -17.91 -14.58
C SER A 343 16.82 -16.61 -14.77
N ILE A 344 18.07 -16.58 -14.28
CA ILE A 344 18.99 -15.44 -14.38
C ILE A 344 20.24 -15.84 -15.19
N PRO A 345 20.72 -14.99 -16.11
CA PRO A 345 21.92 -15.26 -16.91
C PRO A 345 23.21 -15.16 -16.10
N ASP A 346 24.28 -15.80 -16.61
CA ASP A 346 25.61 -15.79 -15.99
C ASP A 346 26.20 -14.38 -15.83
N SER A 347 25.81 -13.43 -16.69
CA SER A 347 26.23 -12.03 -16.59
C SER A 347 25.75 -11.33 -15.30
N ALA A 348 24.68 -11.83 -14.67
CA ALA A 348 24.24 -11.35 -13.36
C ALA A 348 25.11 -11.89 -12.21
N ARG A 349 25.87 -12.96 -12.46
CA ARG A 349 26.68 -13.69 -11.48
C ARG A 349 28.17 -13.71 -11.88
N PRO A 350 28.85 -12.54 -11.90
CA PRO A 350 30.30 -12.53 -12.11
C PRO A 350 31.06 -13.26 -10.99
N ILE A 351 30.45 -13.38 -9.80
CA ILE A 351 30.92 -14.18 -8.67
C ILE A 351 29.79 -15.13 -8.29
N GLN A 352 30.05 -16.44 -8.28
CA GLN A 352 29.05 -17.48 -8.03
C GLN A 352 29.00 -17.96 -6.57
N ASP A 353 29.77 -17.38 -5.66
CA ASP A 353 29.85 -17.80 -4.25
C ASP A 353 28.48 -17.86 -3.55
N GLY A 354 27.59 -16.92 -3.88
CA GLY A 354 26.22 -16.89 -3.36
C GLY A 354 25.42 -18.12 -3.78
N LEU A 355 25.43 -18.44 -5.08
CA LEU A 355 24.78 -19.63 -5.62
C LEU A 355 25.37 -20.93 -5.07
N TYR A 356 26.71 -21.06 -5.02
CA TYR A 356 27.34 -22.25 -4.44
C TYR A 356 26.99 -22.44 -2.97
N LYS A 357 26.90 -21.34 -2.20
CA LYS A 357 26.44 -21.38 -0.81
C LYS A 357 24.99 -21.87 -0.73
N ALA A 358 24.10 -21.38 -1.59
CA ALA A 358 22.71 -21.85 -1.63
C ALA A 358 22.61 -23.35 -1.98
N ILE A 359 23.42 -23.82 -2.93
CA ILE A 359 23.50 -25.24 -3.31
C ILE A 359 24.01 -26.09 -2.14
N ASP A 360 25.09 -25.66 -1.47
CA ASP A 360 25.63 -26.36 -0.30
C ASP A 360 24.61 -26.47 0.83
N ILE A 361 23.85 -25.40 1.11
CA ILE A 361 22.75 -25.43 2.08
C ILE A 361 21.68 -26.46 1.63
N TYR A 362 21.24 -26.40 0.37
CA TYR A 362 20.21 -27.29 -0.16
C TYR A 362 20.61 -28.77 -0.07
N LEU A 363 21.84 -29.10 -0.48
CA LEU A 363 22.36 -30.47 -0.42
C LEU A 363 22.49 -30.99 1.01
N LYS A 364 22.93 -30.15 1.96
CA LYS A 364 23.03 -30.54 3.38
C LYS A 364 21.67 -30.89 3.98
N PHE A 365 20.61 -30.16 3.61
CA PHE A 365 19.26 -30.47 4.05
C PHE A 365 18.68 -31.71 3.36
N ASP A 366 18.98 -31.95 2.07
CA ASP A 366 18.58 -33.18 1.36
C ASP A 366 19.30 -34.43 1.88
N GLU A 367 20.59 -34.34 2.21
CA GLU A 367 21.32 -35.43 2.87
C GLU A 367 20.81 -35.71 4.27
N GLY A 368 20.46 -34.66 5.03
CA GLY A 368 19.77 -34.78 6.31
C GLY A 368 18.46 -35.54 6.19
N ARG A 369 17.66 -35.20 5.16
CA ARG A 369 16.41 -35.91 4.82
C ARG A 369 16.64 -37.39 4.54
N LYS A 370 17.64 -37.75 3.71
CA LYS A 370 17.94 -39.17 3.43
C LYS A 370 18.32 -39.93 4.70
N LYS A 371 19.04 -39.31 5.63
CA LYS A 371 19.41 -39.92 6.92
C LYS A 371 18.23 -40.02 7.89
N GLU A 372 17.35 -39.02 7.92
CA GLU A 372 16.14 -39.05 8.75
C GLU A 372 15.09 -40.03 8.23
N ASP A 373 14.87 -40.10 6.91
CA ASP A 373 14.00 -41.09 6.25
C ASP A 373 14.53 -42.53 6.44
N MET A 374 15.85 -42.73 6.49
CA MET A 374 16.44 -44.03 6.85
C MET A 374 16.24 -44.38 8.33
N ARG A 375 16.35 -43.40 9.24
CA ARG A 375 16.14 -43.60 10.68
C ARG A 375 14.66 -43.83 11.03
N SER A 376 13.73 -43.12 10.39
CA SER A 376 12.28 -43.25 10.61
C SER A 376 11.70 -44.53 9.99
N ASN A 377 12.32 -45.06 8.92
CA ASN A 377 12.03 -46.39 8.37
C ASN A 377 12.79 -47.55 9.05
N GLY A 378 13.41 -47.32 10.22
CA GLY A 378 13.99 -48.39 11.04
C GLY A 378 15.33 -48.96 10.58
N CYS A 379 16.01 -48.34 9.61
CA CYS A 379 17.34 -48.78 9.19
C CYS A 379 18.40 -48.19 10.15
N GLN A 380 18.83 -48.97 11.14
CA GLN A 380 20.06 -48.67 11.89
C GLN A 380 21.28 -49.06 11.05
N GLU A 381 22.19 -48.11 10.79
CA GLU A 381 23.56 -48.41 10.37
C GLU A 381 24.21 -49.28 11.45
N THR A 382 24.59 -50.51 11.07
CA THR A 382 25.46 -51.34 11.90
C THR A 382 26.90 -51.18 11.42
N ASP A 383 27.83 -51.15 12.38
CA ASP A 383 29.26 -50.79 12.28
C ASP A 383 30.13 -51.66 11.35
N ASN A 384 29.59 -52.29 10.30
CA ASN A 384 30.37 -53.17 9.42
C ASN A 384 29.97 -53.17 7.94
N GLY A 385 29.49 -52.05 7.40
CA GLY A 385 29.60 -51.75 5.96
C GLY A 385 28.96 -52.75 4.99
N CYS A 386 27.88 -53.45 5.38
CA CYS A 386 27.10 -54.30 4.48
C CYS A 386 25.59 -54.01 4.63
N ILE A 387 24.97 -53.56 3.53
CA ILE A 387 23.51 -53.39 3.41
C ILE A 387 22.89 -54.79 3.29
N ASN A 388 22.20 -55.26 4.33
CA ASN A 388 21.31 -56.42 4.19
C ASN A 388 19.87 -55.95 3.99
N ALA A 389 19.24 -56.52 2.97
CA ALA A 389 17.88 -56.27 2.55
C ALA A 389 16.86 -56.51 3.68
N CYS A 390 15.83 -55.67 3.72
CA CYS A 390 14.66 -55.82 4.58
C CYS A 390 14.02 -57.21 4.42
N CYS A 391 13.90 -57.95 5.51
CA CYS A 391 12.86 -58.97 5.63
C CYS A 391 11.53 -58.26 5.91
N ALA A 392 10.56 -58.49 5.04
CA ALA A 392 9.16 -58.16 5.27
C ALA A 392 8.53 -59.21 6.19
N GLU A 393 7.70 -58.74 7.14
CA GLU A 393 6.49 -59.45 7.59
C GLU A 393 5.27 -58.65 7.15
#